data_AF-A0A075UNU0-F1
#
_entry.id   AF-A0A075UNU0-F1
#
_cell.length_a   1.000
_cell.length_b   1.000
_cell.length_c   1.000
_cell.angle_alpha   90.00
_cell.angle_beta   90.00
_cell.angle_gamma   90.00
#
_symmetry.space_group_name_H-M   'P 1'
#
loop_
_entity.id
_entity.type
_entity.pdbx_description
1 polymer ?
#
loop_
_entity_poly.entity_id
_entity_poly.type
_entity_poly.pdbx_seq_one_letter_code
_entity_poly.pdbx_strand_id
1 'polypeptide(L)'
;MTTPRDVFDALSERITARRWDEIFALYAEDAVVENPQRPPVPSRYEGRETLRKNFGGGLNARMDRADVLIHGTTDPEVIVAEYRNVGEALDTGKSFDIANIQLLRMRDGLIVHSRDYHDYLPLIAAQDGLENLKKGFETAERELTPVPPRPASTADPKSPRGVFERLAYGVADGDWAGLPELYAEETQVTHLFLPGAETLKSREDLREHFKFGERGAVRFQVRDLAIHETLDPEVVIGEFDYQGTAGGSAEFRVSNIFVLRVRDGLIVESRDYVDHLAIAAATGRLDELISRL
;
A
#
# COMPACT_ATOMS: atom_id res chain seq x y z
N MET A 1 17.29 24.09 7.47
CA MET A 1 17.39 23.00 6.46
C MET A 1 15.98 22.47 6.27
N THR A 2 15.56 22.22 5.03
CA THR A 2 14.24 21.66 4.72
C THR A 2 14.21 20.19 5.15
N THR A 3 13.27 19.81 6.01
CA THR A 3 13.12 18.42 6.46
C THR A 3 12.27 17.61 5.46
N PRO A 4 12.36 16.26 5.47
CA PRO A 4 11.42 15.41 4.74
C PRO A 4 9.94 15.78 4.96
N ARG A 5 9.56 16.09 6.22
CA ARG A 5 8.20 16.50 6.53
C ARG A 5 7.81 17.80 5.83
N ASP A 6 8.68 18.80 5.83
CA ASP A 6 8.42 20.08 5.15
C ASP A 6 8.21 19.87 3.64
N VAL A 7 8.99 18.98 3.01
CA VAL A 7 8.84 18.64 1.59
C VAL A 7 7.50 17.94 1.32
N PHE A 8 7.09 16.97 2.16
CA PHE A 8 5.79 16.31 2.03
C PHE A 8 4.63 17.30 2.19
N ASP A 9 4.69 18.18 3.18
CA ASP A 9 3.65 19.19 3.39
C ASP A 9 3.55 20.14 2.20
N ALA A 10 4.69 20.57 1.66
CA ALA A 10 4.73 21.42 0.48
C ALA A 10 4.28 20.70 -0.80
N LEU A 11 4.53 19.39 -0.94
CA LEU A 11 4.01 18.56 -2.03
C LEU A 11 2.49 18.47 -1.94
N SER A 12 1.99 18.09 -0.78
CA SER A 12 0.56 17.89 -0.56
C SER A 12 -0.23 19.19 -0.73
N GLU A 13 0.27 20.32 -0.21
CA GLU A 13 -0.36 21.63 -0.40
C GLU A 13 -0.46 22.01 -1.87
N ARG A 14 0.57 21.73 -2.69
CA ARG A 14 0.53 22.01 -4.13
C ARG A 14 -0.45 21.11 -4.87
N ILE A 15 -0.57 19.84 -4.45
CA ILE A 15 -1.56 18.91 -4.98
C ILE A 15 -2.99 19.39 -4.68
N THR A 16 -3.31 19.72 -3.43
CA THR A 16 -4.66 20.19 -3.05
C THR A 16 -5.00 21.55 -3.65
N ALA A 17 -4.01 22.44 -3.76
CA ALA A 17 -4.14 23.72 -4.46
C ALA A 17 -4.10 23.59 -6.00
N ARG A 18 -3.92 22.38 -6.55
CA ARG A 18 -3.83 22.10 -8.00
C ARG A 18 -2.73 22.91 -8.72
N ARG A 19 -1.63 23.20 -8.04
CA ARG A 19 -0.44 23.90 -8.57
C ARG A 19 0.52 22.92 -9.24
N TRP A 20 0.04 22.23 -10.27
CA TRP A 20 0.75 21.09 -10.90
C TRP A 20 2.12 21.45 -11.44
N ASP A 21 2.28 22.63 -12.04
CA ASP A 21 3.56 23.09 -12.59
C ASP A 21 4.63 23.30 -11.50
N GLU A 22 4.22 23.62 -10.26
CA GLU A 22 5.12 23.85 -9.13
C GLU A 22 5.58 22.55 -8.45
N ILE A 23 4.81 21.46 -8.59
CA ILE A 23 5.07 20.18 -7.91
C ILE A 23 6.42 19.60 -8.33
N PHE A 24 6.73 19.63 -9.63
CA PHE A 24 7.93 18.98 -10.16
C PHE A 24 9.24 19.63 -9.71
N ALA A 25 9.19 20.87 -9.21
CA ALA A 25 10.36 21.53 -8.61
C ALA A 25 10.78 20.88 -7.27
N LEU A 26 9.89 20.10 -6.64
CA LEU A 26 10.19 19.34 -5.42
C LEU A 26 10.94 18.03 -5.70
N TYR A 27 11.01 17.60 -6.96
CA TYR A 27 11.66 16.35 -7.35
C TYR A 27 13.08 16.63 -7.86
N ALA A 28 14.01 15.75 -7.49
CA ALA A 28 15.34 15.69 -8.08
C ALA A 28 15.27 15.38 -9.58
N GLU A 29 16.31 15.73 -10.33
CA GLU A 29 16.31 15.54 -11.79
C GLU A 29 16.15 14.08 -12.20
N ASP A 30 16.75 13.17 -11.43
CA ASP A 30 16.75 11.72 -11.57
C ASP A 30 15.72 11.02 -10.67
N ALA A 31 14.75 11.78 -10.12
CA ALA A 31 13.79 11.23 -9.18
C ALA A 31 12.98 10.07 -9.77
N VAL A 32 12.67 9.09 -8.92
CA VAL A 32 11.86 7.93 -9.28
C VAL A 32 10.51 8.01 -8.57
N VAL A 33 9.41 7.75 -9.28
CA VAL A 33 8.08 7.58 -8.69
C VAL A 33 7.52 6.22 -9.10
N GLU A 34 7.09 5.44 -8.12
CA GLU A 34 6.46 4.13 -8.32
C GLU A 34 5.05 4.13 -7.74
N ASN A 35 4.13 3.50 -8.45
CA ASN A 35 2.78 3.23 -7.98
C ASN A 35 2.57 1.70 -7.99
N PRO A 36 2.95 1.00 -6.91
CA PRO A 36 2.97 -0.47 -6.89
C PRO A 36 1.59 -1.10 -7.09
N GLN A 37 0.52 -0.41 -6.71
CA GLN A 37 -0.86 -0.90 -6.79
C GLN A 37 -1.67 -0.22 -7.89
N ARG A 38 -1.02 0.49 -8.82
CA ARG A 38 -1.74 1.13 -9.91
C ARG A 38 -2.44 0.06 -10.76
N PRO A 39 -3.75 0.18 -11.02
CA PRO A 39 -4.41 -0.73 -11.92
C PRO A 39 -4.18 -0.32 -13.39
N PRO A 40 -4.17 -1.29 -14.32
CA PRO A 40 -4.24 -2.73 -14.08
C PRO A 40 -2.88 -3.38 -13.76
N VAL A 41 -1.79 -2.61 -13.90
CA VAL A 41 -0.41 -3.04 -13.61
C VAL A 41 0.38 -1.91 -12.94
N PRO A 42 1.34 -2.26 -12.06
CA PRO A 42 2.20 -1.28 -11.41
C PRO A 42 2.88 -0.35 -12.40
N SER A 43 3.09 0.92 -12.03
CA SER A 43 3.83 1.88 -12.86
C SER A 43 5.08 2.40 -12.18
N ARG A 44 6.09 2.72 -12.99
CA ARG A 44 7.35 3.34 -12.58
C ARG A 44 7.72 4.46 -13.54
N TYR A 45 8.13 5.60 -13.00
CA TYR A 45 8.51 6.80 -13.75
C TYR A 45 9.88 7.27 -13.27
N GLU A 46 10.79 7.52 -14.21
CA GLU A 46 12.15 7.95 -13.91
C GLU A 46 12.45 9.30 -14.55
N GLY A 47 12.96 10.21 -13.73
CA GLY A 47 13.36 11.55 -14.11
C GLY A 47 12.23 12.57 -14.03
N ARG A 48 12.56 13.77 -13.55
CA ARG A 48 11.63 14.88 -13.36
C ARG A 48 10.89 15.29 -14.64
N GLU A 49 11.56 15.26 -15.80
CA GLU A 49 10.91 15.57 -17.08
C GLU A 49 9.85 14.53 -17.45
N THR A 50 10.12 13.24 -17.18
CA THR A 50 9.14 12.16 -17.35
C THR A 50 7.95 12.39 -16.44
N LEU A 51 8.17 12.76 -15.17
CA LEU A 51 7.10 13.09 -14.23
C LEU A 51 6.25 14.26 -14.74
N ARG A 52 6.88 15.35 -15.18
CA ARG A 52 6.16 16.51 -15.74
C ARG A 52 5.32 16.12 -16.95
N LYS A 53 5.87 15.32 -17.86
CA LYS A 53 5.14 14.85 -19.04
C LYS A 53 3.90 14.02 -18.68
N ASN A 54 4.01 13.14 -17.69
CA ASN A 54 2.94 12.20 -17.34
C ASN A 54 1.90 12.79 -16.39
N PHE A 55 2.30 13.70 -15.50
CA PHE A 55 1.46 14.22 -14.42
C PHE A 55 1.21 15.73 -14.52
N GLY A 56 1.77 16.44 -15.51
CA GLY A 56 1.62 17.89 -15.66
C GLY A 56 0.19 18.37 -15.89
N GLY A 57 -0.66 17.50 -16.46
CA GLY A 57 -2.12 17.76 -16.54
C GLY A 57 -2.85 17.65 -15.20
N GLY A 58 -2.19 17.08 -14.19
CA GLY A 58 -2.75 16.89 -12.86
C GLY A 58 -3.89 15.87 -12.80
N LEU A 59 -4.43 15.70 -11.60
CA LEU A 59 -5.71 15.02 -11.40
C LEU A 59 -6.85 16.00 -11.63
N ASN A 60 -7.86 15.62 -12.43
CA ASN A 60 -9.06 16.43 -12.61
C ASN A 60 -10.07 16.26 -11.46
N ALA A 61 -9.61 16.60 -10.26
CA ALA A 61 -10.39 16.54 -9.02
C ALA A 61 -10.11 17.78 -8.16
N ARG A 62 -11.06 18.11 -7.27
CA ARG A 62 -10.79 18.97 -6.11
C ARG A 62 -10.80 18.08 -4.87
N MET A 63 -9.80 18.21 -4.01
CA MET A 63 -9.71 17.43 -2.79
C MET A 63 -8.94 18.18 -1.71
N ASP A 64 -9.28 17.87 -0.48
CA ASP A 64 -8.57 18.26 0.72
C ASP A 64 -7.91 17.04 1.36
N ARG A 65 -6.77 17.27 2.00
CA ARG A 65 -6.06 16.26 2.78
C ARG A 65 -6.64 16.22 4.20
N ALA A 66 -6.88 15.01 4.71
CA ALA A 66 -7.34 14.76 6.07
C ALA A 66 -6.49 13.68 6.76
N ASP A 67 -6.57 13.59 8.09
CA ASP A 67 -6.03 12.51 8.92
C ASP A 67 -4.55 12.16 8.65
N VAL A 68 -3.70 13.19 8.58
CA VAL A 68 -2.27 13.03 8.26
C VAL A 68 -1.48 12.48 9.44
N LEU A 69 -0.83 11.35 9.23
CA LEU A 69 0.14 10.76 10.15
C LEU A 69 1.48 10.57 9.43
N ILE A 70 2.55 11.14 9.99
CA ILE A 70 3.91 11.03 9.45
C ILE A 70 4.75 10.15 10.38
N HIS A 71 5.31 9.08 9.81
CA HIS A 71 6.32 8.25 10.46
C HIS A 71 7.71 8.68 9.99
N GLY A 72 8.50 9.21 10.91
CA GLY A 72 9.94 9.31 10.70
C GLY A 72 10.56 7.91 10.78
N THR A 73 11.50 7.61 9.89
CA THR A 73 12.26 6.36 9.95
C THR A 73 13.63 6.55 10.59
N THR A 74 14.32 5.46 10.90
CA THR A 74 15.72 5.51 11.35
C THR A 74 16.69 5.95 10.25
N ASP A 75 16.28 5.88 8.97
CA ASP A 75 16.94 6.58 7.88
C ASP A 75 16.41 8.04 7.83
N PRO A 76 17.24 9.05 8.15
CA PRO A 76 16.78 10.44 8.19
C PRO A 76 16.37 11.00 6.82
N GLU A 77 16.72 10.33 5.71
CA GLU A 77 16.25 10.68 4.37
C GLU A 77 14.84 10.14 4.09
N VAL A 78 14.28 9.24 4.90
CA VAL A 78 13.03 8.52 4.60
C VAL A 78 11.93 8.82 5.61
N ILE A 79 10.73 9.12 5.10
CA ILE A 79 9.49 9.15 5.86
C ILE A 79 8.41 8.30 5.18
N VAL A 80 7.42 7.89 5.97
CA VAL A 80 6.18 7.30 5.47
C VAL A 80 5.00 8.14 5.95
N ALA A 81 4.15 8.58 5.03
CA ALA A 81 2.98 9.40 5.31
C ALA A 81 1.71 8.61 5.06
N GLU A 82 0.89 8.40 6.09
CA GLU A 82 -0.49 7.88 5.98
C GLU A 82 -1.45 9.08 6.00
N TYR A 83 -2.41 9.14 5.08
CA TYR A 83 -3.38 10.25 5.01
C TYR A 83 -4.59 9.90 4.16
N ARG A 84 -5.65 10.71 4.26
CA ARG A 84 -6.82 10.63 3.38
C ARG A 84 -6.87 11.82 2.43
N ASN A 85 -7.42 11.58 1.25
CA ASN A 85 -7.87 12.63 0.34
C ASN A 85 -9.38 12.52 0.21
N VAL A 86 -10.08 13.59 0.61
CA VAL A 86 -11.54 13.69 0.51
C VAL A 86 -11.86 14.75 -0.51
N GLY A 87 -12.65 14.42 -1.52
CA GLY A 87 -12.83 15.30 -2.65
C GLY A 87 -13.94 14.90 -3.61
N GLU A 88 -13.92 15.54 -4.78
CA GLU A 88 -14.88 15.38 -5.86
C GLU A 88 -14.15 15.30 -7.21
N ALA A 89 -14.53 14.32 -8.03
CA ALA A 89 -14.10 14.23 -9.41
C ALA A 89 -14.86 15.25 -10.27
N LEU A 90 -14.15 16.17 -10.93
CA LEU A 90 -14.78 17.35 -11.56
C LEU A 90 -15.57 17.02 -12.82
N ASP A 91 -15.24 15.92 -13.52
CA ASP A 91 -15.94 15.51 -14.74
C ASP A 91 -17.32 14.89 -14.45
N THR A 92 -17.48 14.27 -13.28
CA THR A 92 -18.68 13.49 -12.90
C THR A 92 -19.48 14.12 -11.76
N GLY A 93 -18.85 15.00 -10.97
CA GLY A 93 -19.42 15.59 -9.76
C GLY A 93 -19.53 14.63 -8.58
N LYS A 94 -18.94 13.43 -8.65
CA LYS A 94 -19.04 12.42 -7.60
C LYS A 94 -17.95 12.61 -6.55
N SER A 95 -18.33 12.47 -5.29
CA SER A 95 -17.37 12.51 -4.18
C SER A 95 -16.57 11.21 -4.07
N PHE A 96 -15.35 11.32 -3.55
CA PHE A 96 -14.52 10.20 -3.14
C PHE A 96 -13.86 10.50 -1.80
N ASP A 97 -13.49 9.43 -1.11
CA ASP A 97 -12.76 9.45 0.15
C ASP A 97 -11.78 8.28 0.09
N ILE A 98 -10.50 8.60 -0.06
CA ILE A 98 -9.48 7.59 -0.35
C ILE A 98 -8.38 7.64 0.70
N ALA A 99 -8.04 6.47 1.25
CA ALA A 99 -6.84 6.31 2.04
C ALA A 99 -5.61 6.31 1.11
N ASN A 100 -4.48 6.78 1.65
CA ASN A 100 -3.20 6.84 0.96
C ASN A 100 -2.10 6.52 1.96
N ILE A 101 -1.05 5.86 1.47
CA ILE A 101 0.20 5.74 2.18
C ILE A 101 1.34 5.97 1.19
N GLN A 102 2.28 6.83 1.57
CA GLN A 102 3.34 7.29 0.69
C GLN A 102 4.69 7.17 1.39
N LEU A 103 5.60 6.42 0.80
CA LEU A 103 7.00 6.40 1.20
C LEU A 103 7.77 7.43 0.38
N LEU A 104 8.48 8.32 1.06
CA LEU A 104 9.29 9.36 0.43
C LEU A 104 10.73 9.26 0.92
N ARG A 105 11.66 9.25 -0.03
CA ARG A 105 13.08 9.50 0.22
C ARG A 105 13.46 10.88 -0.30
N MET A 106 14.11 11.67 0.54
CA MET A 106 14.55 13.02 0.22
C MET A 106 16.05 13.19 0.44
N ARG A 107 16.66 13.95 -0.46
CA ARG A 107 18.05 14.38 -0.37
C ARG A 107 18.16 15.82 -0.80
N ASP A 108 18.94 16.61 -0.07
CA ASP A 108 19.17 18.03 -0.34
C ASP A 108 17.87 18.85 -0.51
N GLY A 109 16.81 18.48 0.23
CA GLY A 109 15.50 19.13 0.17
C GLY A 109 14.64 18.76 -1.04
N LEU A 110 15.03 17.76 -1.83
CA LEU A 110 14.30 17.27 -3.00
C LEU A 110 13.91 15.80 -2.82
N ILE A 111 12.78 15.41 -3.40
CA ILE A 111 12.32 14.02 -3.49
C ILE A 111 13.18 13.31 -4.52
N VAL A 112 13.92 12.29 -4.10
CA VAL A 112 14.71 11.42 -4.99
C VAL A 112 13.96 10.12 -5.30
N HIS A 113 13.08 9.68 -4.41
CA HIS A 113 12.25 8.49 -4.63
C HIS A 113 10.91 8.63 -3.91
N SER A 114 9.84 8.23 -4.59
CA SER A 114 8.48 8.18 -4.08
C SER A 114 7.87 6.83 -4.42
N ARG A 115 7.24 6.19 -3.44
CA ARG A 115 6.40 5.00 -3.66
C ARG A 115 5.03 5.29 -3.09
N ASP A 116 4.04 5.37 -3.98
CA ASP A 116 2.72 5.90 -3.64
C ASP A 116 1.67 4.80 -3.79
N TYR A 117 0.92 4.57 -2.71
CA TYR A 117 -0.14 3.59 -2.61
C TYR A 117 -1.45 4.35 -2.35
N HIS A 118 -2.45 4.09 -3.19
CA HIS A 118 -3.72 4.81 -3.19
C HIS A 118 -4.88 3.83 -3.23
N ASP A 119 -5.98 4.20 -2.57
CA ASP A 119 -7.24 3.48 -2.75
C ASP A 119 -7.84 3.80 -4.13
N TYR A 120 -7.40 3.07 -5.15
CA TYR A 120 -7.77 3.34 -6.54
C TYR A 120 -9.25 3.05 -6.84
N LEU A 121 -9.86 2.09 -6.15
CA LEU A 121 -11.22 1.63 -6.46
C LEU A 121 -12.29 2.74 -6.29
N PRO A 122 -12.43 3.40 -5.11
CA PRO A 122 -13.35 4.53 -4.94
C PRO A 122 -13.00 5.73 -5.82
N LEU A 123 -11.72 6.01 -6.08
CA LEU A 123 -11.32 7.09 -6.98
C LEU A 123 -11.80 6.84 -8.42
N ILE A 124 -11.57 5.63 -8.93
CA ILE A 124 -12.00 5.22 -10.29
C ILE A 124 -13.53 5.17 -10.38
N ALA A 125 -14.22 4.74 -9.31
CA ALA A 125 -15.68 4.76 -9.25
C ALA A 125 -16.24 6.18 -9.33
N ALA A 126 -15.65 7.13 -8.60
CA ALA A 126 -16.02 8.53 -8.70
C ALA A 126 -15.79 9.10 -10.11
N GLN A 127 -14.82 8.56 -10.86
CA GLN A 127 -14.53 8.97 -12.25
C GLN A 127 -15.34 8.22 -13.32
N ASP A 128 -16.34 7.40 -12.94
CA ASP A 128 -17.08 6.53 -13.87
C ASP A 128 -16.18 5.57 -14.68
N GLY A 129 -15.03 5.20 -14.12
CA GLY A 129 -13.98 4.44 -14.81
C GLY A 129 -14.03 2.91 -14.61
N LEU A 130 -14.99 2.38 -13.87
CA LEU A 130 -15.00 0.96 -13.45
C LEU A 130 -15.07 -0.02 -14.64
N GLU A 131 -15.78 0.32 -15.71
CA GLU A 131 -15.83 -0.53 -16.91
C GLU A 131 -14.49 -0.57 -17.64
N ASN A 132 -13.75 0.55 -17.67
CA ASN A 132 -12.40 0.57 -18.24
C ASN A 132 -11.40 -0.17 -17.33
N LEU A 133 -11.58 -0.10 -16.01
CA LEU A 133 -10.79 -0.86 -15.04
C LEU A 133 -10.89 -2.38 -15.30
N LYS A 134 -12.12 -2.90 -15.48
CA LYS A 134 -12.34 -4.32 -15.79
C LYS A 134 -11.63 -4.75 -17.06
N LYS A 135 -11.86 -4.02 -18.17
CA LYS A 135 -11.20 -4.27 -19.47
C LYS A 135 -9.67 -4.19 -19.36
N GLY A 136 -9.16 -3.26 -18.57
CA GLY A 136 -7.75 -3.13 -18.29
C GLY A 136 -7.16 -4.41 -17.69
N PHE A 137 -7.84 -5.01 -16.71
CA PHE A 137 -7.38 -6.27 -16.11
C PHE A 137 -7.48 -7.49 -17.02
N GLU A 138 -8.44 -7.52 -17.94
CA GLU A 138 -8.59 -8.58 -18.96
C GLU A 138 -7.43 -8.60 -19.97
N THR A 139 -6.89 -7.41 -20.29
CA THR A 139 -5.91 -7.22 -21.37
C THR A 139 -4.48 -6.96 -20.88
N ALA A 140 -4.32 -6.70 -19.59
CA ALA A 140 -3.02 -6.40 -18.99
C ALA A 140 -2.05 -7.58 -19.05
N GLU A 141 -0.92 -7.37 -19.70
CA GLU A 141 0.24 -8.25 -19.59
C GLU A 141 0.93 -8.01 -18.24
N ARG A 142 1.16 -9.10 -17.49
CA ARG A 142 1.80 -9.05 -16.17
C ARG A 142 3.14 -9.74 -16.25
N GLU A 143 4.19 -9.04 -15.86
CA GLU A 143 5.51 -9.63 -15.72
C GLU A 143 5.62 -10.39 -14.40
N LEU A 144 5.85 -11.70 -14.50
CA LEU A 144 6.17 -12.57 -13.37
C LEU A 144 7.59 -13.05 -13.56
N THR A 145 8.46 -12.68 -12.62
CA THR A 145 9.83 -13.21 -12.58
C THR A 145 9.97 -14.14 -11.38
N PRO A 146 10.91 -15.10 -11.41
CA PRO A 146 11.14 -15.99 -10.28
C PRO A 146 11.39 -15.22 -8.99
N VAL A 147 10.74 -15.64 -7.90
CA VAL A 147 10.95 -15.03 -6.58
C VAL A 147 12.30 -15.51 -6.03
N PRO A 148 13.18 -14.59 -5.57
CA PRO A 148 14.44 -14.98 -4.93
C PRO A 148 14.20 -15.86 -3.69
N PRO A 149 15.16 -16.73 -3.32
CA PRO A 149 15.07 -17.49 -2.08
C PRO A 149 14.90 -16.57 -0.87
N ARG A 150 14.05 -17.00 0.08
CA ARG A 150 13.84 -16.31 1.35
C ARG A 150 15.18 -16.12 2.07
N PRO A 151 15.58 -14.89 2.42
CA PRO A 151 16.76 -14.67 3.23
C PRO A 151 16.55 -15.20 4.65
N ALA A 152 17.64 -15.60 5.32
CA ALA A 152 17.58 -15.93 6.74
C ALA A 152 17.33 -14.65 7.54
N SER A 153 16.34 -14.68 8.44
CA SER A 153 16.12 -13.58 9.38
C SER A 153 17.29 -13.46 10.36
N THR A 154 17.66 -12.21 10.67
CA THR A 154 18.65 -11.88 11.71
C THR A 154 18.04 -11.09 12.87
N ALA A 155 16.74 -10.80 12.80
CA ALA A 155 16.03 -10.01 13.80
C ALA A 155 15.68 -10.86 15.03
N ASP A 156 15.62 -10.23 16.21
CA ASP A 156 14.96 -10.84 17.37
C ASP A 156 13.49 -11.15 16.98
N PRO A 157 13.01 -12.42 17.09
CA PRO A 157 11.63 -12.79 16.77
C PRO A 157 10.53 -12.02 17.51
N LYS A 158 10.86 -11.35 18.61
CA LYS A 158 9.94 -10.48 19.38
C LYS A 158 10.10 -8.99 19.09
N SER A 159 11.11 -8.59 18.32
CA SER A 159 11.22 -7.20 17.86
C SER A 159 10.14 -6.91 16.81
N PRO A 160 9.76 -5.64 16.60
CA PRO A 160 8.81 -5.26 15.54
C PRO A 160 9.18 -5.85 14.17
N ARG A 161 10.46 -5.74 13.77
CA ARG A 161 10.99 -6.35 12.54
C ARG A 161 10.77 -7.86 12.50
N GLY A 162 11.15 -8.57 13.56
CA GLY A 162 11.01 -10.03 13.63
C GLY A 162 9.56 -10.48 13.59
N VAL A 163 8.65 -9.75 14.24
CA VAL A 163 7.21 -9.99 14.18
C VAL A 163 6.66 -9.74 12.78
N PHE A 164 7.06 -8.65 12.10
CA PHE A 164 6.66 -8.38 10.72
C PHE A 164 7.10 -9.50 9.78
N GLU A 165 8.35 -9.93 9.85
CA GLU A 165 8.87 -11.03 9.03
C GLU A 165 8.09 -12.33 9.28
N ARG A 166 7.82 -12.66 10.55
CA ARG A 166 7.01 -13.84 10.91
C ARG A 166 5.58 -13.75 10.36
N LEU A 167 4.95 -12.58 10.38
CA LEU A 167 3.64 -12.37 9.78
C LEU A 167 3.68 -12.58 8.26
N ALA A 168 4.55 -11.82 7.57
CA ALA A 168 4.62 -11.82 6.12
C ALA A 168 4.91 -13.22 5.57
N TYR A 169 5.89 -13.90 6.16
CA TYR A 169 6.26 -15.23 5.71
C TYR A 169 5.35 -16.34 6.25
N GLY A 170 4.72 -16.17 7.43
CA GLY A 170 3.76 -17.16 7.94
C GLY A 170 2.57 -17.35 6.98
N VAL A 171 2.12 -16.27 6.33
CA VAL A 171 1.13 -16.33 5.25
C VAL A 171 1.66 -17.12 4.04
N ALA A 172 2.92 -16.89 3.63
CA ALA A 172 3.54 -17.61 2.52
C ALA A 172 3.75 -19.11 2.83
N ASP A 173 4.07 -19.43 4.08
CA ASP A 173 4.27 -20.79 4.57
C ASP A 173 2.94 -21.51 4.83
N GLY A 174 1.81 -20.79 4.81
CA GLY A 174 0.47 -21.34 5.09
C GLY A 174 0.24 -21.66 6.57
N ASP A 175 0.92 -20.97 7.48
CA ASP A 175 0.79 -21.13 8.93
C ASP A 175 -0.48 -20.45 9.48
N TRP A 176 -1.65 -20.80 8.92
CA TRP A 176 -2.93 -20.17 9.24
C TRP A 176 -3.31 -20.27 10.72
N ALA A 177 -2.93 -21.37 11.38
CA ALA A 177 -3.17 -21.57 12.80
C ALA A 177 -2.23 -20.75 13.70
N GLY A 178 -0.98 -20.50 13.27
CA GLY A 178 0.00 -19.72 14.03
C GLY A 178 -0.15 -18.21 13.85
N LEU A 179 -0.68 -17.74 12.73
CA LEU A 179 -0.82 -16.31 12.42
C LEU A 179 -1.63 -15.51 13.46
N PRO A 180 -2.81 -15.96 13.95
CA PRO A 180 -3.54 -15.27 15.02
C PRO A 180 -2.72 -15.06 16.30
N GLU A 181 -1.78 -15.98 16.61
CA GLU A 181 -0.97 -15.93 17.83
C GLU A 181 0.14 -14.87 17.78
N LEU A 182 0.38 -14.25 16.61
CA LEU A 182 1.24 -13.07 16.47
C LEU A 182 0.58 -11.79 17.02
N TYR A 183 -0.73 -11.80 17.21
CA TYR A 183 -1.49 -10.63 17.65
C TYR A 183 -1.75 -10.69 19.15
N ALA A 184 -1.96 -9.54 19.78
CA ALA A 184 -2.47 -9.47 21.15
C ALA A 184 -3.94 -9.93 21.21
N GLU A 185 -4.41 -10.32 22.40
CA GLU A 185 -5.81 -10.72 22.62
C GLU A 185 -6.79 -9.60 22.22
N GLU A 186 -6.44 -8.37 22.58
CA GLU A 186 -7.06 -7.15 22.06
C GLU A 186 -6.12 -6.55 21.00
N THR A 187 -6.60 -6.44 19.78
CA THR A 187 -5.84 -5.91 18.64
C THR A 187 -6.75 -5.05 17.77
N GLN A 188 -6.20 -4.33 16.81
CA GLN A 188 -6.98 -3.61 15.80
C GLN A 188 -6.34 -3.83 14.44
N VAL A 189 -7.00 -4.58 13.56
CA VAL A 189 -6.56 -4.78 12.17
C VAL A 189 -7.55 -4.14 11.23
N THR A 190 -7.07 -3.19 10.42
CA THR A 190 -7.88 -2.45 9.45
C THR A 190 -7.36 -2.69 8.04
N HIS A 191 -8.24 -3.05 7.12
CA HIS A 191 -7.93 -3.22 5.70
C HIS A 191 -8.34 -1.94 4.95
N LEU A 192 -7.39 -1.05 4.72
CA LEU A 192 -7.70 0.32 4.28
C LEU A 192 -8.21 0.40 2.84
N PHE A 193 -7.87 -0.57 2.00
CA PHE A 193 -8.25 -0.64 0.58
C PHE A 193 -9.31 -1.71 0.29
N LEU A 194 -10.00 -2.21 1.32
CA LEU A 194 -11.10 -3.16 1.18
C LEU A 194 -12.44 -2.50 1.56
N PRO A 195 -13.27 -2.11 0.58
CA PRO A 195 -14.57 -1.51 0.86
C PRO A 195 -15.44 -2.41 1.76
N GLY A 196 -16.02 -1.79 2.79
CA GLY A 196 -16.90 -2.46 3.75
C GLY A 196 -16.20 -3.41 4.73
N ALA A 197 -14.86 -3.46 4.78
CA ALA A 197 -14.15 -4.29 5.74
C ALA A 197 -14.38 -3.81 7.18
N GLU A 198 -14.80 -4.72 8.05
CA GLU A 198 -14.85 -4.46 9.49
C GLU A 198 -13.44 -4.52 10.09
N THR A 199 -13.21 -3.73 11.14
CA THR A 199 -11.98 -3.82 11.93
C THR A 199 -11.99 -5.10 12.76
N LEU A 200 -10.96 -5.92 12.63
CA LEU A 200 -10.77 -7.12 13.45
C LEU A 200 -10.21 -6.71 14.80
N LYS A 201 -10.86 -7.10 15.90
CA LYS A 201 -10.57 -6.57 17.24
C LYS A 201 -9.96 -7.58 18.20
N SER A 202 -9.88 -8.83 17.77
CA SER A 202 -9.45 -9.94 18.62
C SER A 202 -8.75 -11.04 17.83
N ARG A 203 -8.06 -11.94 18.55
CA ARG A 203 -7.54 -13.19 17.98
C ARG A 203 -8.63 -14.06 17.38
N GLU A 204 -9.84 -14.02 17.92
CA GLU A 204 -10.96 -14.79 17.37
C GLU A 204 -11.41 -14.25 16.02
N ASP A 205 -11.51 -12.92 15.88
CA ASP A 205 -11.77 -12.28 14.59
C ASP A 205 -10.70 -12.65 13.56
N LEU A 206 -9.43 -12.72 13.99
CA LEU A 206 -8.31 -13.14 13.14
C LEU A 206 -8.37 -14.62 12.76
N ARG A 207 -8.76 -15.51 13.68
CA ARG A 207 -8.99 -16.93 13.36
C ARG A 207 -10.07 -17.07 12.29
N GLU A 208 -11.18 -16.35 12.43
CA GLU A 208 -12.23 -16.34 11.40
C GLU A 208 -11.72 -15.75 10.07
N HIS A 209 -10.97 -14.66 10.14
CA HIS A 209 -10.37 -14.02 8.96
C HIS A 209 -9.48 -15.01 8.19
N PHE A 210 -8.54 -15.69 8.85
CA PHE A 210 -7.58 -16.59 8.18
C PHE A 210 -8.17 -17.89 7.65
N LYS A 211 -9.44 -18.24 7.96
CA LYS A 211 -10.11 -19.42 7.37
C LYS A 211 -10.16 -19.40 5.84
N PHE A 212 -10.02 -18.23 5.19
CA PHE A 212 -9.94 -18.19 3.72
C PHE A 212 -8.73 -18.98 3.21
N GLY A 213 -7.60 -18.93 3.93
CA GLY A 213 -6.35 -19.62 3.58
C GLY A 213 -6.43 -21.13 3.77
N GLU A 214 -7.19 -21.61 4.75
CA GLU A 214 -7.44 -23.05 4.96
C GLU A 214 -8.35 -23.64 3.87
N ARG A 215 -9.31 -22.84 3.38
CA ARG A 215 -10.28 -23.25 2.35
C ARG A 215 -9.72 -23.14 0.94
N GLY A 216 -8.77 -22.24 0.74
CA GLY A 216 -8.14 -21.97 -0.56
C GLY A 216 -6.80 -22.68 -0.69
N ALA A 217 -6.51 -23.21 -1.87
CA ALA A 217 -5.13 -23.58 -2.23
C ALA A 217 -4.30 -22.30 -2.49
N VAL A 218 -4.15 -21.45 -1.47
CA VAL A 218 -3.30 -20.26 -1.52
C VAL A 218 -1.85 -20.71 -1.39
N ARG A 219 -1.03 -20.32 -2.36
CA ARG A 219 0.40 -20.59 -2.38
C ARG A 219 1.08 -19.31 -2.76
N PHE A 220 1.74 -18.67 -1.80
CA PHE A 220 2.45 -17.43 -2.03
C PHE A 220 3.92 -17.56 -1.65
N GLN A 221 4.73 -16.71 -2.26
CA GLN A 221 6.09 -16.42 -1.87
C GLN A 221 6.20 -14.92 -1.62
N VAL A 222 6.89 -14.53 -0.54
CA VAL A 222 7.21 -13.12 -0.29
C VAL A 222 8.34 -12.70 -1.21
N ARG A 223 8.16 -11.56 -1.86
CA ARG A 223 9.07 -10.95 -2.81
C ARG A 223 9.37 -9.50 -2.39
N ASP A 224 10.59 -9.06 -2.64
CA ASP A 224 11.02 -7.66 -2.50
C ASP A 224 10.65 -7.01 -1.14
N LEU A 225 10.73 -7.79 -0.05
CA LEU A 225 10.43 -7.31 1.30
C LEU A 225 11.45 -6.26 1.75
N ALA A 226 10.98 -5.04 1.93
CA ALA A 226 11.70 -3.94 2.56
C ALA A 226 11.01 -3.57 3.89
N ILE A 227 11.81 -3.43 4.94
CA ILE A 227 11.34 -3.07 6.28
C ILE A 227 11.98 -1.75 6.70
N HIS A 228 11.13 -0.81 7.09
CA HIS A 228 11.45 0.52 7.56
C HIS A 228 11.20 0.59 9.07
N GLU A 229 12.27 0.67 9.84
CA GLU A 229 12.20 0.89 11.29
C GLU A 229 11.86 2.36 11.55
N THR A 230 10.89 2.62 12.42
CA THR A 230 10.45 3.99 12.70
C THR A 230 11.14 4.56 13.94
N LEU A 231 11.00 5.87 14.14
CA LEU A 231 11.46 6.54 15.36
C LEU A 231 10.59 6.19 16.59
N ASP A 232 9.37 5.67 16.39
CA ASP A 232 8.60 5.01 17.44
C ASP A 232 9.05 3.54 17.51
N PRO A 233 9.71 3.09 18.59
CA PRO A 233 10.25 1.74 18.67
C PRO A 233 9.19 0.64 18.68
N GLU A 234 7.91 0.97 18.86
CA GLU A 234 6.81 0.02 18.72
C GLU A 234 6.31 -0.10 17.28
N VAL A 235 6.63 0.84 16.38
CA VAL A 235 6.08 0.88 15.02
C VAL A 235 7.11 0.44 13.99
N VAL A 236 6.69 -0.48 13.13
CA VAL A 236 7.45 -0.95 11.97
C VAL A 236 6.57 -0.89 10.73
N ILE A 237 7.17 -0.51 9.61
CA ILE A 237 6.49 -0.44 8.32
C ILE A 237 7.20 -1.37 7.36
N GLY A 238 6.47 -2.20 6.64
CA GLY A 238 7.08 -3.06 5.63
C GLY A 238 6.29 -3.02 4.34
N GLU A 239 7.00 -2.95 3.23
CA GLU A 239 6.46 -3.06 1.88
C GLU A 239 7.01 -4.31 1.21
N PHE A 240 6.16 -5.03 0.49
CA PHE A 240 6.52 -6.30 -0.12
C PHE A 240 5.45 -6.76 -1.10
N ASP A 241 5.78 -7.73 -1.93
CA ASP A 241 4.81 -8.43 -2.75
C ASP A 241 4.59 -9.86 -2.25
N TYR A 242 3.35 -10.34 -2.36
CA TYR A 242 3.11 -11.77 -2.51
C TYR A 242 3.05 -12.12 -3.98
N GLN A 243 3.75 -13.18 -4.39
CA GLN A 243 3.61 -13.76 -5.72
C GLN A 243 3.18 -15.22 -5.60
N GLY A 244 2.18 -15.62 -6.37
CA GLY A 244 1.74 -17.01 -6.40
C GLY A 244 0.30 -17.19 -6.86
N THR A 245 -0.39 -18.21 -6.36
CA THR A 245 -1.73 -18.62 -6.83
C THR A 245 -2.74 -18.67 -5.69
N ALA A 246 -4.01 -18.42 -6.00
CA ALA A 246 -5.12 -18.59 -5.06
C ALA A 246 -6.20 -19.48 -5.71
N GLY A 247 -6.35 -20.71 -5.22
CA GLY A 247 -7.30 -21.67 -5.78
C GLY A 247 -6.89 -22.09 -7.20
N GLY A 248 -7.76 -21.86 -8.18
CA GLY A 248 -7.52 -22.17 -9.60
C GLY A 248 -7.01 -21.00 -10.43
N SER A 249 -6.62 -19.88 -9.82
CA SER A 249 -6.12 -18.70 -10.55
C SER A 249 -4.83 -19.01 -11.30
N ALA A 250 -4.54 -18.24 -12.35
CA ALA A 250 -3.17 -18.07 -12.82
C ALA A 250 -2.29 -17.48 -11.70
N GLU A 251 -0.97 -17.57 -11.85
CA GLU A 251 -0.05 -16.88 -10.95
C GLU A 251 -0.20 -15.36 -11.08
N PHE A 252 -0.12 -14.64 -9.97
CA PHE A 252 -0.26 -13.19 -9.90
C PHE A 252 0.59 -12.60 -8.77
N ARG A 253 0.73 -11.27 -8.77
CA ARG A 253 1.38 -10.49 -7.72
C ARG A 253 0.35 -9.66 -6.96
N VAL A 254 0.59 -9.48 -5.67
CA VAL A 254 -0.16 -8.60 -4.76
C VAL A 254 0.84 -7.71 -4.05
N SER A 255 0.85 -6.42 -4.35
CA SER A 255 1.68 -5.46 -3.63
C SER A 255 1.03 -5.05 -2.32
N ASN A 256 1.83 -4.96 -1.26
CA ASN A 256 1.38 -4.66 0.09
C ASN A 256 2.31 -3.62 0.73
N ILE A 257 1.74 -2.80 1.61
CA ILE A 257 2.49 -2.06 2.61
C ILE A 257 1.69 -2.07 3.91
N PHE A 258 2.30 -2.55 5.00
CA PHE A 258 1.65 -2.66 6.30
C PHE A 258 2.35 -1.77 7.32
N VAL A 259 1.55 -1.15 8.20
CA VAL A 259 2.03 -0.44 9.38
C VAL A 259 1.62 -1.25 10.61
N LEU A 260 2.59 -1.81 11.31
CA LEU A 260 2.36 -2.61 12.51
C LEU A 260 2.80 -1.83 13.74
N ARG A 261 1.98 -1.85 14.79
CA ARG A 261 2.42 -1.56 16.16
C ARG A 261 2.58 -2.86 16.92
N VAL A 262 3.77 -3.06 17.50
CA VAL A 262 4.16 -4.27 18.20
C VAL A 262 4.56 -3.93 19.65
N ARG A 263 3.96 -4.63 20.60
CA ARG A 263 4.26 -4.54 22.05
C ARG A 263 4.49 -5.92 22.61
N ASP A 264 5.56 -6.09 23.37
CA ASP A 264 5.93 -7.38 23.98
C ASP A 264 5.99 -8.56 22.99
N GLY A 265 6.33 -8.28 21.73
CA GLY A 265 6.39 -9.27 20.65
C GLY A 265 5.03 -9.67 20.05
N LEU A 266 3.97 -8.89 20.33
CA LEU A 266 2.62 -9.10 19.80
C LEU A 266 2.14 -7.86 19.03
N ILE A 267 1.45 -8.08 17.92
CA ILE A 267 0.82 -7.02 17.13
C ILE A 267 -0.43 -6.53 17.88
N VAL A 268 -0.45 -5.25 18.25
CA VAL A 268 -1.59 -4.59 18.90
C VAL A 268 -2.39 -3.73 17.93
N GLU A 269 -1.79 -3.35 16.80
CA GLU A 269 -2.44 -2.59 15.72
C GLU A 269 -1.79 -2.95 14.38
N SER A 270 -2.59 -3.10 13.34
CA SER A 270 -2.18 -3.37 11.95
C SER A 270 -3.04 -2.53 11.00
N ARG A 271 -2.39 -1.71 10.19
CA ARG A 271 -3.04 -1.02 9.06
C ARG A 271 -2.52 -1.61 7.76
N ASP A 272 -3.41 -2.27 7.05
CA ASP A 272 -3.06 -3.12 5.92
C ASP A 272 -3.53 -2.48 4.61
N TYR A 273 -2.57 -2.10 3.77
CA TYR A 273 -2.80 -1.52 2.45
C TYR A 273 -2.51 -2.58 1.38
N VAL A 274 -3.44 -3.53 1.24
CA VAL A 274 -3.35 -4.68 0.33
C VAL A 274 -3.94 -4.32 -1.04
N ASP A 275 -3.33 -4.82 -2.13
CA ASP A 275 -3.88 -4.71 -3.48
C ASP A 275 -5.07 -5.66 -3.69
N HIS A 276 -6.23 -5.29 -3.15
CA HIS A 276 -7.46 -6.06 -3.30
C HIS A 276 -7.96 -6.11 -4.75
N LEU A 277 -7.62 -5.12 -5.58
CA LEU A 277 -7.94 -5.13 -7.00
C LEU A 277 -7.19 -6.25 -7.73
N ALA A 278 -5.89 -6.42 -7.47
CA ALA A 278 -5.11 -7.52 -8.05
C ALA A 278 -5.65 -8.89 -7.62
N ILE A 279 -5.99 -9.07 -6.34
CA ILE A 279 -6.58 -10.32 -5.83
C ILE A 279 -7.93 -10.60 -6.51
N ALA A 280 -8.81 -9.61 -6.57
CA ALA A 280 -10.14 -9.76 -7.17
C ALA A 280 -10.05 -10.04 -8.67
N ALA A 281 -9.13 -9.38 -9.39
CA ALA A 281 -8.86 -9.65 -10.80
C ALA A 281 -8.37 -11.08 -11.03
N ALA A 282 -7.36 -11.53 -10.27
CA ALA A 282 -6.79 -12.86 -10.43
C ALA A 282 -7.76 -13.99 -10.07
N THR A 283 -8.70 -13.74 -9.16
CA THR A 283 -9.68 -14.73 -8.68
C THR A 283 -11.05 -14.61 -9.34
N GLY A 284 -11.21 -13.75 -10.35
CA GLY A 284 -12.48 -13.58 -11.07
C GLY A 284 -13.60 -12.97 -10.22
N ARG A 285 -13.25 -12.15 -9.23
CA ARG A 285 -14.16 -11.53 -8.24
C ARG A 285 -14.20 -10.00 -8.30
N LEU A 286 -13.78 -9.40 -9.41
CA LEU A 286 -13.83 -7.93 -9.58
C LEU A 286 -15.25 -7.37 -9.40
N ASP A 287 -16.26 -8.01 -9.97
CA ASP A 287 -17.66 -7.56 -9.81
C ASP A 287 -18.14 -7.65 -8.35
N GLU A 288 -17.69 -8.66 -7.60
CA GLU A 288 -17.99 -8.80 -6.17
C GLU A 288 -17.29 -7.71 -5.34
N LEU A 289 -16.05 -7.35 -5.68
CA LEU A 289 -15.34 -6.27 -4.99
C LEU A 289 -15.99 -4.91 -5.29
N ILE A 290 -16.35 -4.67 -6.55
CA ILE A 290 -16.99 -3.42 -6.99
C ILE A 290 -18.37 -3.23 -6.33
N SER A 291 -19.13 -4.30 -6.11
CA SER A 291 -20.46 -4.20 -5.49
C SER A 291 -20.44 -3.84 -4.00
N ARG A 292 -19.24 -3.75 -3.39
CA ARG A 292 -19.03 -3.33 -1.99
C ARG A 292 -18.80 -1.83 -1.81
N LEU A 293 -18.67 -1.07 -2.90
CA LEU A 293 -18.62 0.41 -2.87
C LEU A 293 -19.97 1.00 -2.47
#